data_AF-A0A1I8IEW7-F1
#
_entry.id   AF-A0A1I8IEW7-F1
#
_cell.length_a   1.000
_cell.length_b   1.000
_cell.length_c   1.000
_cell.angle_alpha   90.00
_cell.angle_beta   90.00
_cell.angle_gamma   90.00
#
_symmetry.space_group_name_H-M   'P 1'
#
loop_
_entity.id
_entity.type
_entity.pdbx_description
1 polymer ?
#
loop_
_entity_poly.entity_id
_entity_poly.type
_entity_poly.pdbx_seq_one_letter_code
_entity_poly.pdbx_strand_id
1 'polypeptide(L)'
;MPVNQLIRGPRRSLATALLLGICLVAATHLILPILSPLPQPAYTGQDAVPSSLPDYAQPDDLHAARLGRRYLNNDQPSPWGHPVMDMSCSMHTCFNFSRCRQGFTVYVYPKPTGEADGVLGSDDESNAELSGGGETYDKILRAIRLSPYYTDDPEKACIFVPGIDTLDRDSLSPRFKAKAAAVITGYSHWHGRGENHLIFNLYAGTWPNYYEHELGIPTNRAILAKASFSTTNIRSLFDLSFPLVHSQHPLSAPAQTVAASPEPYLAKARRPILLSFKGKRYVIGSGSASRNSLYHLDNGKDILLFTTCKHGDNWRRYSDSRCALDNARYGMWDYDNLLQNSTFCLVPRGRRLGSYRFLEVLQAGCIPVVLSNDWELPFSEVIDWRRAAVWADERQLLQLPDIVRSIPDWRVIQMRQQCRFLYSAYFSSVQSIVRVTLEILADRIAYLRRPGLFWNSRPGGLFGQAAVTAVLFCGPGCHNSLLLGVLRSLTGNGGLVRQIFVAWRSSLSPTPPSMSTLRRLVGNKIRIALSEGGGGPDGNPLSLIEMPDWSLVRATRNRPGRWLS
;
A
#
# COMPACT_ATOMS: atom_id res chain seq x y z
N MET A 1 -32.30 -44.89 -34.87
CA MET A 1 -33.31 -45.74 -34.21
C MET A 1 -33.22 -47.14 -34.79
N PRO A 2 -33.50 -48.25 -34.07
CA PRO A 2 -33.61 -48.50 -32.62
C PRO A 2 -32.77 -49.75 -32.16
N VAL A 3 -32.35 -49.83 -30.89
CA VAL A 3 -32.86 -50.70 -29.78
C VAL A 3 -32.58 -52.21 -29.93
N ASN A 4 -31.71 -52.79 -29.09
CA ASN A 4 -32.11 -53.80 -28.10
C ASN A 4 -31.01 -54.15 -27.07
N GLN A 5 -31.44 -54.25 -25.81
CA GLN A 5 -30.68 -54.57 -24.60
C GLN A 5 -30.46 -56.09 -24.39
N LEU A 6 -29.76 -56.42 -23.29
CA LEU A 6 -29.73 -57.65 -22.45
C LEU A 6 -28.39 -58.43 -22.52
N ILE A 7 -27.65 -58.83 -21.46
CA ILE A 7 -27.66 -58.81 -19.97
C ILE A 7 -26.19 -59.11 -19.52
N ARG A 8 -25.69 -58.51 -18.42
CA ARG A 8 -25.06 -59.15 -17.21
C ARG A 8 -24.04 -58.22 -16.51
N GLY A 9 -24.39 -57.77 -15.30
CA GLY A 9 -23.51 -57.04 -14.36
C GLY A 9 -22.61 -57.97 -13.53
N PRO A 10 -22.09 -57.58 -12.33
CA PRO A 10 -22.25 -56.31 -11.61
C PRO A 10 -20.95 -55.68 -11.02
N ARG A 11 -20.92 -54.35 -10.86
CA ARG A 11 -20.36 -53.62 -9.68
C ARG A 11 -20.86 -52.16 -9.73
N ARG A 12 -21.85 -51.85 -8.88
CA ARG A 12 -22.45 -50.53 -8.59
C ARG A 12 -21.37 -49.66 -7.92
N SER A 13 -20.98 -48.45 -8.36
CA SER A 13 -21.67 -47.16 -8.51
C SER A 13 -22.47 -46.70 -7.29
N LEU A 14 -22.02 -45.60 -6.68
CA LEU A 14 -22.90 -44.48 -6.29
C LEU A 14 -22.06 -43.21 -6.05
N ALA A 15 -21.89 -42.47 -7.13
CA ALA A 15 -21.77 -41.02 -7.09
C ALA A 15 -23.16 -40.45 -6.77
N THR A 16 -23.27 -39.72 -5.66
CA THR A 16 -24.42 -38.85 -5.35
C THR A 16 -23.92 -37.65 -4.55
N ALA A 17 -24.02 -36.48 -5.17
CA ALA A 17 -24.14 -35.12 -4.61
C ALA A 17 -23.45 -34.80 -3.27
N LEU A 18 -22.36 -34.01 -3.33
CA LEU A 18 -21.77 -33.33 -2.18
C LEU A 18 -21.62 -31.83 -2.52
N LEU A 19 -22.69 -31.07 -2.27
CA LEU A 19 -22.69 -29.61 -2.32
C LEU A 19 -22.40 -29.07 -0.91
N LEU A 20 -21.14 -28.72 -0.66
CA LEU A 20 -20.74 -27.89 0.46
C LEU A 20 -20.46 -26.48 -0.06
N GLY A 21 -21.41 -25.57 0.16
CA GLY A 21 -21.20 -24.15 -0.06
C GLY A 21 -20.37 -23.57 1.08
N ILE A 22 -19.09 -23.30 0.85
CA ILE A 22 -18.27 -22.47 1.74
C ILE A 22 -18.59 -21.01 1.39
N CYS A 23 -19.39 -20.34 2.21
CA CYS A 23 -19.57 -18.88 2.10
C CYS A 23 -18.55 -18.19 3.02
N LEU A 24 -17.49 -17.64 2.43
CA LEU A 24 -16.62 -16.67 3.09
C LEU A 24 -17.36 -15.32 3.14
N VAL A 25 -17.96 -15.00 4.28
CA VAL A 25 -18.61 -13.69 4.46
C VAL A 25 -17.53 -12.66 4.78
N ALA A 26 -17.08 -11.93 3.76
CA ALA A 26 -16.42 -10.65 3.97
C ALA A 26 -17.49 -9.63 4.36
N ALA A 27 -17.41 -9.09 5.58
CA ALA A 27 -18.34 -8.08 6.04
C ALA A 27 -18.12 -6.76 5.26
N THR A 28 -19.03 -6.46 4.32
CA THR A 28 -19.69 -5.17 4.00
C THR A 28 -19.93 -4.96 2.48
N HIS A 29 -21.10 -4.40 2.19
CA HIS A 29 -21.92 -4.54 0.98
C HIS A 29 -21.47 -3.70 -0.24
N LEU A 30 -21.61 -4.27 -1.44
CA LEU A 30 -22.12 -3.58 -2.65
C LEU A 30 -22.54 -4.62 -3.71
N ILE A 31 -23.84 -4.74 -3.99
CA ILE A 31 -24.38 -5.55 -5.10
C ILE A 31 -24.72 -4.57 -6.25
N LEU A 32 -23.99 -4.68 -7.36
CA LEU A 32 -24.42 -4.18 -8.68
C LEU A 32 -25.14 -5.33 -9.41
N PRO A 33 -26.39 -5.17 -9.87
CA PRO A 33 -27.03 -6.20 -10.68
C PRO A 33 -26.62 -6.07 -12.15
N ILE A 34 -26.10 -7.15 -12.71
CA ILE A 34 -25.95 -7.38 -14.15
C ILE A 34 -27.32 -7.84 -14.67
N LEU A 35 -27.92 -7.11 -15.61
CA LEU A 35 -29.07 -7.56 -16.41
C LEU A 35 -28.75 -7.36 -17.89
N SER A 36 -28.89 -8.44 -18.66
CA SER A 36 -29.00 -8.45 -20.12
C SER A 36 -30.42 -8.90 -20.52
N PRO A 37 -30.87 -8.58 -21.76
CA PRO A 37 -32.10 -7.84 -22.01
C PRO A 37 -33.29 -8.74 -22.37
N LEU A 38 -34.50 -8.17 -22.37
CA LEU A 38 -35.66 -8.42 -23.28
C LEU A 38 -36.92 -7.72 -22.71
N PRO A 39 -37.99 -7.51 -23.50
CA PRO A 39 -38.19 -6.58 -24.62
C PRO A 39 -39.09 -5.38 -24.24
N GLN A 40 -39.08 -4.32 -25.06
CA GLN A 40 -39.87 -3.09 -24.85
C GLN A 40 -41.37 -3.25 -25.18
N PRO A 41 -42.24 -2.47 -24.51
CA PRO A 41 -43.43 -1.90 -25.14
C PRO A 41 -43.29 -0.37 -25.32
N ALA A 42 -43.91 0.12 -26.39
CA ALA A 42 -43.90 1.50 -26.89
C ALA A 42 -44.92 2.42 -26.17
N TYR A 43 -44.86 3.72 -26.54
CA TYR A 43 -45.73 4.87 -26.22
C TYR A 43 -45.36 5.73 -24.99
N THR A 44 -45.42 7.07 -24.91
CA THR A 44 -45.48 8.27 -25.81
C THR A 44 -45.58 9.51 -24.90
N GLY A 45 -45.03 10.68 -25.27
CA GLY A 45 -45.41 12.02 -24.75
C GLY A 45 -44.72 12.47 -23.44
N GLN A 46 -43.87 13.52 -23.45
CA GLN A 46 -44.20 14.94 -23.16
C GLN A 46 -44.63 15.13 -21.68
N ASP A 47 -43.88 15.79 -20.79
CA ASP A 47 -43.52 17.21 -20.81
C ASP A 47 -42.25 17.57 -19.99
N ALA A 48 -41.68 18.73 -20.31
CA ALA A 48 -40.41 19.30 -19.84
C ALA A 48 -40.54 20.21 -18.60
N VAL A 49 -39.40 20.49 -17.92
CA VAL A 49 -38.86 21.82 -17.49
C VAL A 49 -37.69 21.63 -16.49
N PRO A 50 -36.66 22.51 -16.46
CA PRO A 50 -35.25 22.10 -16.41
C PRO A 50 -34.50 22.43 -15.10
N SER A 51 -33.41 21.70 -14.83
CA SER A 51 -32.37 22.09 -13.87
C SER A 51 -30.98 21.92 -14.50
N SER A 52 -30.45 23.01 -15.02
CA SER A 52 -29.10 23.12 -15.58
C SER A 52 -28.09 23.53 -14.50
N LEU A 53 -27.13 22.66 -14.19
CA LEU A 53 -25.79 23.02 -13.70
C LEU A 53 -24.79 22.24 -14.56
N PRO A 54 -23.69 22.88 -15.04
CA PRO A 54 -22.77 22.25 -15.98
C PRO A 54 -21.94 21.16 -15.32
N ASP A 55 -22.08 19.96 -15.86
CA ASP A 55 -21.26 18.78 -15.60
C ASP A 55 -19.81 19.10 -16.00
N TYR A 56 -18.90 19.18 -15.01
CA TYR A 56 -17.48 19.28 -15.30
C TYR A 56 -17.03 17.93 -15.86
N ALA A 57 -16.88 17.91 -17.19
CA ALA A 57 -16.43 16.79 -17.98
C ALA A 57 -15.25 16.05 -17.33
N GLN A 58 -15.42 14.74 -17.17
CA GLN A 58 -14.32 13.79 -16.98
C GLN A 58 -13.39 13.86 -18.20
N PRO A 59 -12.06 14.02 -18.03
CA PRO A 59 -11.12 13.68 -19.07
C PRO A 59 -10.87 12.18 -19.05
N ASP A 60 -11.10 11.55 -20.20
CA ASP A 60 -10.98 10.13 -20.48
C ASP A 60 -9.67 9.47 -20.00
N ASP A 61 -9.82 8.44 -19.17
CA ASP A 61 -8.82 7.38 -18.89
C ASP A 61 -8.46 6.53 -20.13
N LEU A 62 -8.90 6.92 -21.33
CA LEU A 62 -8.55 6.28 -22.61
C LEU A 62 -7.53 7.07 -23.46
N HIS A 63 -7.17 8.31 -23.11
CA HIS A 63 -6.26 9.12 -23.92
C HIS A 63 -4.77 8.91 -23.59
N ALA A 64 -4.44 8.60 -22.33
CA ALA A 64 -3.07 8.29 -21.91
C ALA A 64 -2.54 6.98 -22.56
N ALA A 65 -3.43 6.00 -22.78
CA ALA A 65 -3.07 4.75 -23.46
C ALA A 65 -2.89 4.89 -24.98
N ARG A 66 -3.51 5.90 -25.62
CA ARG A 66 -3.41 6.13 -27.08
C ARG A 66 -2.24 7.03 -27.48
N LEU A 67 -1.85 8.00 -26.66
CA LEU A 67 -0.68 8.85 -26.94
C LEU A 67 0.65 8.12 -26.69
N GLY A 68 0.68 7.16 -25.75
CA GLY A 68 1.84 6.27 -25.54
C GLY A 68 2.11 5.28 -26.68
N ARG A 69 1.16 5.07 -27.60
CA ARG A 69 1.32 4.15 -28.75
C ARG A 69 1.86 4.80 -30.02
N ARG A 70 1.84 6.14 -30.13
CA ARG A 70 2.36 6.84 -31.33
C ARG A 70 3.85 7.19 -31.26
N TYR A 71 4.48 7.10 -30.08
CA TYR A 71 5.92 7.34 -29.92
C TYR A 71 6.77 6.07 -29.81
N LEU A 72 6.17 4.87 -29.89
CA LEU A 72 6.88 3.59 -29.85
C LEU A 72 7.29 3.03 -31.23
N ASN A 73 7.08 3.78 -32.32
CA ASN A 73 7.41 3.33 -33.68
C ASN A 73 8.54 4.12 -34.37
N ASN A 74 9.32 4.91 -33.63
CA ASN A 74 10.58 5.42 -34.16
C ASN A 74 11.74 4.65 -33.53
N ASP A 75 12.19 3.62 -34.25
CA ASP A 75 13.49 2.96 -34.07
C ASP A 75 14.62 3.96 -34.36
N GLN A 76 14.86 4.88 -33.41
CA GLN A 76 16.06 5.69 -33.35
C GLN A 76 16.66 5.53 -31.95
N PRO A 77 17.83 4.89 -31.79
CA PRO A 77 18.48 4.78 -30.50
C PRO A 77 18.89 6.17 -30.00
N SER A 78 18.70 6.40 -28.70
CA SER A 78 19.31 7.52 -27.97
C SER A 78 20.82 7.60 -28.31
N PRO A 79 21.39 8.79 -28.59
CA PRO A 79 22.83 8.95 -28.88
C PRO A 79 23.75 8.54 -27.72
N TRP A 80 23.18 8.33 -26.54
CA TRP A 80 23.89 7.87 -25.35
C TRP A 80 23.24 6.56 -24.91
N GLY A 81 23.98 5.46 -25.03
CA GLY A 81 23.54 4.08 -24.80
C GLY A 81 23.19 3.78 -23.35
N HIS A 82 22.18 4.46 -22.80
CA HIS A 82 21.64 4.19 -21.48
C HIS A 82 20.66 3.01 -21.57
N PRO A 83 20.74 2.01 -20.68
CA PRO A 83 19.75 0.95 -20.61
C PRO A 83 18.40 1.54 -20.20
N VAL A 84 17.45 1.55 -21.13
CA VAL A 84 16.04 1.84 -20.87
C VAL A 84 15.54 0.83 -19.84
N MET A 85 14.88 1.28 -18.76
CA MET A 85 14.26 0.36 -17.82
C MET A 85 13.27 -0.54 -18.57
N ASP A 86 13.43 -1.85 -18.41
CA ASP A 86 12.57 -2.82 -19.08
C ASP A 86 11.16 -2.79 -18.46
N MET A 87 10.27 -2.03 -19.10
CA MET A 87 8.86 -1.93 -18.72
C MET A 87 8.06 -3.22 -19.00
N SER A 88 8.68 -4.27 -19.57
CA SER A 88 8.05 -5.60 -19.73
C SER A 88 8.07 -6.46 -18.46
N CYS A 89 8.73 -5.96 -17.41
CA CYS A 89 8.96 -6.69 -16.18
C CYS A 89 7.76 -6.61 -15.21
N SER A 90 7.22 -7.77 -14.86
CA SER A 90 6.04 -7.95 -14.00
C SER A 90 6.29 -9.06 -12.98
N MET A 91 5.39 -9.22 -12.00
CA MET A 91 5.45 -10.35 -11.06
C MET A 91 5.45 -11.71 -11.77
N HIS A 92 4.86 -11.85 -12.96
CA HIS A 92 4.86 -13.14 -13.68
C HIS A 92 6.09 -13.37 -14.55
N THR A 93 6.79 -12.32 -14.96
CA THR A 93 7.91 -12.41 -15.93
C THR A 93 9.29 -12.31 -15.29
N CYS A 94 9.40 -11.58 -14.17
CA CYS A 94 10.67 -11.28 -13.51
C CYS A 94 10.81 -11.85 -12.11
N PHE A 95 9.72 -12.31 -11.50
CA PHE A 95 9.73 -12.87 -10.15
C PHE A 95 9.56 -14.39 -10.19
N ASN A 96 10.41 -15.10 -9.45
CA ASN A 96 10.34 -16.54 -9.33
C ASN A 96 9.50 -16.96 -8.12
N PHE A 97 8.24 -17.32 -8.37
CA PHE A 97 7.31 -17.82 -7.35
C PHE A 97 7.71 -19.16 -6.74
N SER A 98 8.59 -19.96 -7.38
CA SER A 98 8.94 -21.29 -6.86
C SER A 98 9.64 -21.23 -5.51
N ARG A 99 10.40 -20.16 -5.24
CA ARG A 99 11.09 -19.95 -3.95
C ARG A 99 10.13 -19.66 -2.79
N CYS A 100 8.94 -19.15 -3.08
CA CYS A 100 8.00 -18.70 -2.07
C CYS A 100 6.94 -19.77 -1.73
N ARG A 101 7.11 -21.02 -2.22
CA ARG A 101 6.16 -22.12 -1.97
C ARG A 101 6.03 -22.51 -0.51
N GLN A 102 7.10 -22.34 0.27
CA GLN A 102 7.13 -22.67 1.70
C GLN A 102 6.63 -21.52 2.60
N GLY A 103 6.26 -20.38 1.99
CA GLY A 103 5.85 -19.18 2.69
C GLY A 103 6.65 -17.95 2.24
N PHE A 104 6.26 -16.79 2.75
CA PHE A 104 6.95 -15.53 2.50
C PHE A 104 8.01 -15.28 3.58
N THR A 105 9.28 -15.39 3.19
CA THR A 105 10.44 -15.20 4.05
C THR A 105 11.47 -14.31 3.37
N VAL A 106 12.26 -13.59 4.16
CA VAL A 106 13.22 -12.58 3.70
C VAL A 106 14.57 -12.88 4.32
N TYR A 107 15.57 -13.07 3.47
CA TYR A 107 16.96 -13.22 3.86
C TYR A 107 17.72 -11.92 3.60
N VAL A 108 18.59 -11.56 4.55
CA VAL A 108 19.46 -10.39 4.45
C VAL A 108 20.89 -10.89 4.30
N TYR A 109 21.54 -10.54 3.20
CA TYR A 109 22.95 -10.88 3.00
C TYR A 109 23.81 -10.34 4.13
N PRO A 110 24.87 -11.07 4.53
CA PRO A 110 25.83 -10.55 5.48
C PRO A 110 26.47 -9.27 4.94
N LYS A 111 26.84 -8.37 5.85
CA LYS A 111 27.73 -7.28 5.49
C LYS A 111 29.09 -7.89 5.16
N PRO A 112 29.82 -7.39 4.15
CA PRO A 112 31.19 -7.80 3.92
C PRO A 112 32.03 -7.36 5.13
N THR A 113 32.18 -8.24 6.11
CA THR A 113 33.20 -8.13 7.15
C THR A 113 34.50 -8.60 6.53
N GLY A 114 35.61 -7.89 6.75
CA GLY A 114 36.92 -8.21 6.19
C GLY A 114 37.51 -9.58 6.55
N GLU A 115 36.73 -10.51 7.10
CA GLU A 115 37.20 -11.79 7.64
C GLU A 115 36.39 -13.05 7.24
N ALA A 116 35.25 -12.97 6.53
CA ALA A 116 34.35 -14.15 6.50
C ALA A 116 34.04 -14.79 5.14
N ASP A 117 34.26 -14.14 3.99
CA ASP A 117 34.08 -14.80 2.68
C ASP A 117 35.18 -14.32 1.74
N GLY A 118 36.08 -15.23 1.32
CA GLY A 118 37.30 -14.99 0.53
C GLY A 118 37.09 -14.46 -0.90
N VAL A 119 36.13 -13.57 -1.10
CA VAL A 119 35.79 -12.89 -2.37
C VAL A 119 36.42 -11.49 -2.45
N LEU A 120 36.90 -10.93 -1.34
CA LEU A 120 37.55 -9.62 -1.30
C LEU A 120 38.95 -9.74 -0.69
N GLY A 121 39.96 -9.37 -1.47
CA GLY A 121 41.36 -9.34 -1.06
C GLY A 121 41.58 -8.46 0.18
N SER A 122 42.64 -8.80 0.91
CA SER A 122 43.08 -8.22 2.19
C SER A 122 43.61 -6.78 2.09
N ASP A 123 42.85 -5.88 1.48
CA ASP A 123 43.19 -4.45 1.39
C ASP A 123 42.31 -3.64 2.35
N ASP A 124 42.85 -3.39 3.55
CA ASP A 124 42.20 -2.86 4.76
C ASP A 124 41.47 -1.51 4.61
N GLU A 125 41.77 -0.69 3.59
CA GLU A 125 41.04 0.58 3.37
C GLU A 125 39.70 0.40 2.64
N SER A 126 39.59 -0.60 1.75
CA SER A 126 38.40 -0.75 0.91
C SER A 126 37.23 -1.45 1.61
N ASN A 127 37.52 -2.25 2.64
CA ASN A 127 36.53 -2.90 3.48
C ASN A 127 35.87 -1.91 4.45
N ALA A 128 36.56 -0.86 4.88
CA ALA A 128 35.98 0.22 5.70
C ALA A 128 34.92 1.02 4.94
N GLU A 129 35.14 1.29 3.64
CA GLU A 129 34.16 1.94 2.78
C GLU A 129 32.89 1.10 2.61
N LEU A 130 32.97 -0.23 2.55
CA LEU A 130 31.79 -1.10 2.37
C LEU A 130 31.08 -1.45 3.69
N SER A 131 31.81 -1.44 4.82
CA SER A 131 31.30 -1.82 6.14
C SER A 131 30.50 -0.72 6.83
N GLY A 132 30.81 0.56 6.54
CA GLY A 132 30.09 1.72 7.06
C GLY A 132 28.75 1.95 6.34
N GLY A 133 27.70 1.24 6.77
CA GLY A 133 26.32 1.47 6.32
C GLY A 133 25.79 2.80 6.84
N GLY A 134 25.01 3.53 6.03
CA GLY A 134 24.33 4.72 6.49
C GLY A 134 23.34 4.37 7.61
N GLU A 135 23.25 5.24 8.62
CA GLU A 135 22.38 5.05 9.80
C GLU A 135 20.94 4.62 9.44
N THR A 136 20.40 5.16 8.33
CA THR A 136 19.08 4.82 7.80
C THR A 136 19.00 3.41 7.23
N TYR A 137 20.01 2.95 6.49
CA TYR A 137 20.01 1.61 5.91
C TYR A 137 20.13 0.55 7.00
N ASP A 138 20.95 0.80 8.01
CA ASP A 138 21.07 -0.08 9.17
C ASP A 138 19.76 -0.20 9.95
N LYS A 139 18.99 0.89 10.06
CA LYS A 139 17.61 0.84 10.60
C LYS A 139 16.69 -0.04 9.74
N ILE A 140 16.78 0.02 8.41
CA ILE A 140 16.01 -0.83 7.49
C ILE A 140 16.37 -2.30 7.69
N LEU A 141 17.67 -2.65 7.65
CA LEU A 141 18.12 -4.03 7.82
C LEU A 141 17.72 -4.58 9.20
N ARG A 142 17.83 -3.77 10.26
CA ARG A 142 17.39 -4.14 11.60
C ARG A 142 15.88 -4.35 11.66
N ALA A 143 15.09 -3.49 11.02
CA ALA A 143 13.65 -3.65 10.95
C ALA A 143 13.23 -4.94 10.22
N ILE A 144 13.95 -5.34 9.15
CA ILE A 144 13.73 -6.62 8.46
C ILE A 144 14.03 -7.78 9.40
N ARG A 145 15.19 -7.77 10.08
CA ARG A 145 15.59 -8.84 11.02
C ARG A 145 14.63 -9.00 12.20
N LEU A 146 14.02 -7.91 12.66
CA LEU A 146 12.99 -7.92 13.71
C LEU A 146 11.58 -8.26 13.21
N SER A 147 11.40 -8.46 11.90
CA SER A 147 10.12 -8.80 11.32
C SER A 147 9.84 -10.31 11.43
N PRO A 148 8.56 -10.74 11.43
CA PRO A 148 8.21 -12.16 11.45
C PRO A 148 8.57 -12.89 10.14
N TYR A 149 8.97 -12.15 9.11
CA TYR A 149 9.34 -12.70 7.80
C TYR A 149 10.84 -13.02 7.70
N TYR A 150 11.66 -12.64 8.67
CA TYR A 150 13.09 -12.88 8.60
C TYR A 150 13.44 -14.37 8.66
N THR A 151 14.40 -14.78 7.85
CA THR A 151 15.06 -16.09 7.95
C THR A 151 16.57 -15.94 7.82
N ASP A 152 17.29 -16.76 8.58
CA ASP A 152 18.74 -16.96 8.53
C ASP A 152 19.16 -17.98 7.46
N ASP A 153 18.22 -18.75 6.92
CA ASP A 153 18.46 -19.79 5.91
C ASP A 153 18.16 -19.26 4.49
N PRO A 154 19.18 -19.10 3.63
CA PRO A 154 18.98 -18.60 2.26
C PRO A 154 18.17 -19.55 1.38
N GLU A 155 18.15 -20.86 1.68
CA GLU A 155 17.36 -21.83 0.90
C GLU A 155 15.87 -21.74 1.19
N LYS A 156 15.49 -21.30 2.40
CA LYS A 156 14.10 -21.00 2.74
C LYS A 156 13.63 -19.63 2.25
N ALA A 157 14.53 -18.77 1.79
CA ALA A 157 14.25 -17.38 1.48
C ALA A 157 13.44 -17.21 0.17
N CYS A 158 12.33 -16.49 0.28
CA CYS A 158 11.53 -16.04 -0.86
C CYS A 158 12.10 -14.75 -1.48
N ILE A 159 12.54 -13.79 -0.66
CA ILE A 159 13.16 -12.53 -1.08
C ILE A 159 14.55 -12.36 -0.46
N PHE A 160 15.46 -11.78 -1.24
CA PHE A 160 16.82 -11.45 -0.84
C PHE A 160 17.02 -9.94 -0.74
N VAL A 161 17.68 -9.48 0.32
CA VAL A 161 18.01 -8.06 0.53
C VAL A 161 19.52 -7.89 0.67
N PRO A 162 20.17 -7.01 -0.11
CA PRO A 162 21.60 -6.74 0.03
C PRO A 162 22.00 -6.30 1.44
N GLY A 163 23.12 -6.81 1.95
CA GLY A 163 23.67 -6.38 3.24
C GLY A 163 24.33 -5.00 3.19
N ILE A 164 24.67 -4.53 1.99
CA ILE A 164 25.36 -3.26 1.73
C ILE A 164 24.40 -2.12 1.45
N ASP A 165 24.79 -0.89 1.81
CA ASP A 165 23.97 0.31 1.61
C ASP A 165 23.77 0.64 0.13
N THR A 166 22.51 0.68 -0.29
CA THR A 166 22.06 0.99 -1.65
C THR A 166 21.19 2.25 -1.73
N LEU A 167 20.99 2.94 -0.59
CA LEU A 167 20.06 4.06 -0.50
C LEU A 167 20.51 5.28 -1.31
N ASP A 168 21.82 5.54 -1.32
CA ASP A 168 22.41 6.70 -1.99
C ASP A 168 23.27 6.25 -3.18
N ARG A 169 22.74 6.50 -4.38
CA ARG A 169 23.39 6.22 -5.66
C ARG A 169 23.77 7.50 -6.40
N ASP A 170 23.82 8.64 -5.72
CA ASP A 170 24.36 9.90 -6.23
C ASP A 170 25.90 9.82 -6.19
N SER A 171 26.56 9.79 -7.35
CA SER A 171 28.01 9.61 -7.45
C SER A 171 28.86 10.69 -6.76
N LEU A 172 28.29 11.86 -6.48
CA LEU A 172 28.97 12.94 -5.75
C LEU A 172 28.71 12.88 -4.24
N SER A 173 27.85 11.98 -3.78
CA SER A 173 27.56 11.85 -2.36
C SER A 173 28.72 11.15 -1.64
N PRO A 174 29.14 11.64 -0.46
CA PRO A 174 30.09 10.92 0.38
C PRO A 174 29.55 9.57 0.87
N ARG A 175 28.24 9.32 0.72
CA ARG A 175 27.61 8.04 1.06
C ARG A 175 27.56 7.06 -0.12
N PHE A 176 27.96 7.50 -1.31
CA PHE A 176 27.99 6.67 -2.50
C PHE A 176 28.99 5.52 -2.34
N LYS A 177 28.51 4.29 -2.48
CA LYS A 177 29.35 3.09 -2.46
C LYS A 177 29.66 2.66 -3.88
N ALA A 178 30.77 3.10 -4.45
CA ALA A 178 31.13 2.80 -5.85
C ALA A 178 31.20 1.29 -6.15
N LYS A 179 31.74 0.50 -5.21
CA LYS A 179 31.87 -0.96 -5.33
C LYS A 179 30.59 -1.75 -5.07
N ALA A 180 29.47 -1.10 -4.74
CA ALA A 180 28.23 -1.80 -4.39
C ALA A 180 27.71 -2.71 -5.51
N ALA A 181 27.84 -2.28 -6.77
CA ALA A 181 27.43 -3.06 -7.92
C ALA A 181 28.21 -4.38 -8.02
N ALA A 182 29.54 -4.30 -7.88
CA ALA A 182 30.44 -5.46 -7.95
C ALA A 182 30.14 -6.48 -6.84
N VAL A 183 29.93 -5.99 -5.61
CA VAL A 183 29.58 -6.85 -4.46
C VAL A 183 28.21 -7.53 -4.67
N ILE A 184 27.19 -6.77 -5.09
CA ILE A 184 25.85 -7.32 -5.33
C ILE A 184 25.88 -8.38 -6.44
N THR A 185 26.63 -8.14 -7.51
CA THR A 185 26.75 -9.11 -8.60
C THR A 185 27.47 -10.38 -8.20
N GLY A 186 28.30 -10.34 -7.14
CA GLY A 186 29.00 -11.49 -6.58
C GLY A 186 28.18 -12.34 -5.61
N TYR A 187 26.97 -11.91 -5.23
CA TYR A 187 26.14 -12.71 -4.33
C TYR A 187 25.66 -14.02 -4.96
N SER A 188 25.70 -15.09 -4.17
CA SER A 188 25.39 -16.46 -4.59
C SER A 188 24.06 -16.62 -5.32
N HIS A 189 23.02 -15.89 -4.91
CA HIS A 189 21.67 -15.99 -5.50
C HIS A 189 21.31 -14.82 -6.43
N TRP A 190 22.22 -13.89 -6.71
CA TRP A 190 21.96 -12.79 -7.63
C TRP A 190 21.75 -13.28 -9.09
N HIS A 191 22.48 -14.33 -9.46
CA HIS A 191 22.44 -15.01 -10.76
C HIS A 191 22.42 -14.03 -11.96
N GLY A 192 23.11 -12.89 -11.82
CA GLY A 192 23.30 -11.85 -12.84
C GLY A 192 22.08 -10.97 -13.17
N ARG A 193 20.86 -11.33 -12.76
CA ARG A 193 19.63 -10.59 -13.13
C ARG A 193 18.86 -10.01 -11.95
N GLY A 194 19.18 -10.42 -10.72
CA GLY A 194 18.57 -9.88 -9.49
C GLY A 194 17.17 -10.40 -9.21
N GLU A 195 16.77 -11.56 -9.74
CA GLU A 195 15.45 -12.16 -9.46
C GLU A 195 15.22 -12.33 -7.96
N ASN A 196 14.00 -12.04 -7.50
CA ASN A 196 13.62 -12.11 -6.08
C ASN A 196 14.45 -11.22 -5.15
N HIS A 197 15.25 -10.28 -5.68
CA HIS A 197 15.97 -9.31 -4.86
C HIS A 197 15.13 -8.05 -4.64
N LEU A 198 15.16 -7.52 -3.42
CA LEU A 198 14.56 -6.25 -3.04
C LEU A 198 15.67 -5.24 -2.74
N ILE A 199 15.70 -4.16 -3.52
CA ILE A 199 16.69 -3.09 -3.39
C ILE A 199 16.00 -1.81 -2.94
N PHE A 200 16.53 -1.19 -1.89
CA PHE A 200 16.04 0.09 -1.39
C PHE A 200 16.85 1.23 -1.98
N ASN A 201 16.17 2.27 -2.46
CA ASN A 201 16.82 3.47 -2.96
C ASN A 201 16.08 4.73 -2.52
N LEU A 202 16.79 5.70 -1.93
CA LEU A 202 16.19 6.99 -1.56
C LEU A 202 16.69 8.14 -2.44
N TYR A 203 17.92 8.03 -2.93
CA TYR A 203 18.60 9.05 -3.70
C TYR A 203 19.19 8.42 -4.97
N ALA A 204 18.61 8.76 -6.13
CA ALA A 204 19.10 8.37 -7.45
C ALA A 204 19.53 9.60 -8.25
N GLY A 205 20.58 9.45 -9.06
CA GLY A 205 21.10 10.50 -9.93
C GLY A 205 21.80 11.65 -9.18
N THR A 206 22.49 12.48 -9.95
CA THR A 206 23.43 13.49 -9.45
C THR A 206 23.07 14.88 -9.97
N TRP A 207 23.43 15.95 -9.26
CA TRP A 207 23.29 17.32 -9.76
C TRP A 207 24.07 17.49 -11.09
N PRO A 208 23.55 18.21 -12.10
CA PRO A 208 22.31 19.00 -12.10
C PRO A 208 21.03 18.26 -12.49
N ASN A 209 21.14 17.08 -13.09
CA ASN A 209 20.02 16.46 -13.80
C ASN A 209 19.24 15.41 -12.99
N TYR A 210 19.82 14.84 -11.94
CA TYR A 210 19.21 13.86 -11.03
C TYR A 210 18.51 12.70 -11.76
N TYR A 211 19.16 12.14 -12.79
CA TYR A 211 18.60 11.07 -13.60
C TYR A 211 18.16 9.87 -12.77
N GLU A 212 16.88 9.55 -12.86
CA GLU A 212 16.22 8.57 -12.00
C GLU A 212 16.52 7.10 -12.31
N HIS A 213 17.10 6.82 -13.49
CA HIS A 213 17.42 5.49 -14.00
C HIS A 213 18.88 5.08 -13.72
N GLU A 214 19.73 6.01 -13.30
CA GLU A 214 21.16 5.77 -13.04
C GLU A 214 21.38 5.29 -11.59
N LEU A 215 21.00 4.04 -11.31
CA LEU A 215 21.30 3.41 -10.01
C LEU A 215 22.73 2.83 -9.96
N GLY A 216 23.35 2.61 -11.13
CA GLY A 216 24.67 1.99 -11.23
C GLY A 216 24.72 0.55 -10.69
N ILE A 217 23.57 -0.14 -10.64
CA ILE A 217 23.42 -1.55 -10.24
C ILE A 217 22.52 -2.21 -11.29
N PRO A 218 22.80 -3.46 -11.75
CA PRO A 218 21.98 -4.14 -12.75
C PRO A 218 20.64 -4.61 -12.17
N THR A 219 19.63 -3.75 -12.13
CA THR A 219 18.35 -4.00 -11.41
C THR A 219 17.24 -4.60 -12.28
N ASN A 220 17.59 -5.23 -13.40
CA ASN A 220 16.67 -5.65 -14.46
C ASN A 220 15.49 -6.51 -13.96
N ARG A 221 15.73 -7.51 -13.09
CA ARG A 221 14.68 -8.35 -12.47
C ARG A 221 14.57 -8.19 -10.95
N ALA A 222 15.27 -7.22 -10.38
CA ALA A 222 15.16 -6.88 -8.97
C ALA A 222 13.98 -5.95 -8.73
N ILE A 223 13.27 -6.16 -7.63
CA ILE A 223 12.22 -5.26 -7.15
C ILE A 223 12.88 -4.01 -6.55
N LEU A 224 12.46 -2.84 -7.02
CA LEU A 224 12.94 -1.57 -6.49
C LEU A 224 11.93 -0.98 -5.51
N ALA A 225 12.32 -0.90 -4.24
CA ALA A 225 11.66 -0.05 -3.25
C ALA A 225 12.34 1.33 -3.27
N LYS A 226 11.91 2.19 -4.20
CA LYS A 226 12.55 3.47 -4.48
C LYS A 226 11.66 4.65 -4.09
N ALA A 227 12.28 5.67 -3.50
CA ALA A 227 11.64 6.96 -3.27
C ALA A 227 11.66 7.83 -4.53
N SER A 228 10.68 8.72 -4.65
CA SER A 228 10.57 9.64 -5.79
C SER A 228 10.42 8.92 -7.14
N PHE A 229 9.62 7.85 -7.21
CA PHE A 229 9.29 7.24 -8.50
C PHE A 229 8.44 8.19 -9.35
N SER A 230 8.78 8.29 -10.63
CA SER A 230 7.83 8.78 -11.64
C SER A 230 6.79 7.71 -11.96
N THR A 231 5.53 8.12 -12.09
CA THR A 231 4.41 7.32 -12.63
C THR A 231 4.72 6.75 -14.02
N THR A 232 5.61 7.40 -14.78
CA THR A 232 6.03 6.93 -16.11
C THR A 232 7.10 5.83 -16.07
N ASN A 233 7.87 5.74 -14.97
CA ASN A 233 9.07 4.90 -14.88
C ASN A 233 8.93 3.75 -13.88
N ILE A 234 7.91 3.77 -13.02
CA ILE A 234 7.66 2.69 -12.07
C ILE A 234 7.08 1.47 -12.79
N ARG A 235 7.64 0.27 -12.55
CA ARG A 235 7.03 -0.99 -13.01
C ARG A 235 5.85 -1.33 -12.10
N SER A 236 4.65 -0.93 -12.51
CA SER A 236 3.43 -1.07 -11.71
C SER A 236 3.23 -2.50 -11.20
N LEU A 237 2.87 -2.64 -9.92
CA LEU A 237 2.71 -3.92 -9.20
C LEU A 237 3.96 -4.81 -9.10
N PHE A 238 5.11 -4.38 -9.64
CA PHE A 238 6.40 -5.06 -9.52
C PHE A 238 7.34 -4.28 -8.60
N ASP A 239 7.59 -3.01 -8.93
CA ASP A 239 8.29 -2.07 -8.06
C ASP A 239 7.39 -1.55 -6.94
N LEU A 240 7.99 -0.87 -5.97
CA LEU A 240 7.29 -0.32 -4.83
C LEU A 240 7.68 1.14 -4.61
N SER A 241 6.70 2.05 -4.69
CA SER A 241 6.91 3.44 -4.30
C SER A 241 7.14 3.54 -2.79
N PHE A 242 8.33 3.98 -2.42
CA PHE A 242 8.83 3.98 -1.06
C PHE A 242 8.89 5.41 -0.49
N PRO A 243 8.59 5.62 0.81
CA PRO A 243 8.65 6.95 1.39
C PRO A 243 10.10 7.45 1.53
N LEU A 244 10.30 8.75 1.30
CA LEU A 244 11.58 9.40 1.52
C LEU A 244 11.77 9.70 3.02
N VAL A 245 12.66 8.96 3.68
CA VAL A 245 12.92 9.06 5.13
C VAL A 245 14.25 9.74 5.44
N HIS A 246 14.25 10.65 6.41
CA HIS A 246 15.47 11.32 6.90
C HIS A 246 16.19 10.46 7.95
N SER A 247 17.47 10.75 8.22
CA SER A 247 18.28 9.93 9.15
C SER A 247 17.74 9.90 10.58
N GLN A 248 17.14 10.99 11.04
CA GLN A 248 16.57 11.10 12.40
C GLN A 248 15.21 10.40 12.54
N HIS A 249 14.65 9.83 11.48
CA HIS A 249 13.39 9.09 11.58
C HIS A 249 13.57 7.89 12.54
N PRO A 250 12.64 7.66 13.49
CA PRO A 250 12.84 6.69 14.56
C PRO A 250 12.80 5.25 14.02
N LEU A 251 13.58 4.36 14.63
CA LEU A 251 13.57 2.94 14.27
C LEU A 251 12.22 2.29 14.57
N SER A 252 11.73 2.48 15.78
CA SER A 252 10.45 1.96 16.27
C SER A 252 9.57 3.13 16.69
N ALA A 253 8.25 2.95 16.60
CA ALA A 253 7.31 3.98 17.03
C ALA A 253 7.57 4.32 18.51
N PRO A 254 7.65 5.60 18.90
CA PRO A 254 7.74 5.97 20.30
C PRO A 254 6.56 5.34 21.05
N ALA A 255 6.80 4.85 22.28
CA ALA A 255 5.75 4.27 23.11
C ALA A 255 4.59 5.26 23.18
N GLN A 256 3.45 4.89 22.58
CA GLN A 256 2.24 5.68 22.68
C GLN A 256 1.85 5.66 24.16
N THR A 257 2.02 6.77 24.87
CA THR A 257 1.13 7.04 26.00
C THR A 257 -0.26 7.04 25.41
N VAL A 258 -1.08 6.07 25.80
CA VAL A 258 -2.51 5.95 25.44
C VAL A 258 -3.29 7.04 26.18
N ALA A 259 -2.87 8.28 26.00
CA ALA A 259 -3.64 9.47 26.29
C ALA A 259 -3.94 10.07 24.92
N ALA A 260 -4.90 9.46 24.21
CA ALA A 260 -5.65 10.18 23.21
C ALA A 260 -6.48 11.24 23.95
N SER A 261 -5.84 12.31 24.40
CA SER A 261 -6.54 13.57 24.54
C SER A 261 -7.14 13.87 23.16
N PRO A 262 -8.38 14.36 23.07
CA PRO A 262 -8.86 14.92 21.82
C PRO A 262 -7.92 16.07 21.51
N GLU A 263 -6.97 15.84 20.60
CA GLU A 263 -6.02 16.84 20.13
C GLU A 263 -6.83 18.10 19.79
N PRO A 264 -6.70 19.21 20.54
CA PRO A 264 -7.58 20.37 20.42
C PRO A 264 -7.57 20.95 18.99
N TYR A 265 -6.55 20.63 18.20
CA TYR A 265 -6.43 20.98 16.79
C TYR A 265 -7.39 20.24 15.85
N LEU A 266 -7.99 19.11 16.25
CA LEU A 266 -9.03 18.41 15.47
C LEU A 266 -10.42 19.03 15.66
N ALA A 267 -10.61 19.91 16.64
CA ALA A 267 -11.91 20.50 16.95
C ALA A 267 -12.42 21.46 15.85
N LYS A 268 -11.51 22.11 15.11
CA LYS A 268 -11.87 23.00 14.00
C LYS A 268 -11.54 22.35 12.67
N ALA A 269 -12.47 22.44 11.71
CA ALA A 269 -12.27 21.97 10.34
C ALA A 269 -11.03 22.62 9.72
N ARG A 270 -10.98 23.96 9.74
CA ARG A 270 -9.84 24.76 9.31
C ARG A 270 -9.08 25.35 10.50
N ARG A 271 -7.76 25.31 10.39
CA ARG A 271 -6.81 25.94 11.31
C ARG A 271 -6.55 27.40 10.89
N PRO A 272 -5.92 28.22 11.74
CA PRO A 272 -5.73 29.65 11.47
C PRO A 272 -5.00 29.95 10.15
N ILE A 273 -4.07 29.08 9.75
CA ILE A 273 -3.35 29.19 8.48
C ILE A 273 -4.02 28.25 7.47
N LEU A 274 -4.45 28.79 6.35
CA LEU A 274 -5.09 28.01 5.30
C LEU A 274 -4.06 27.16 4.56
N LEU A 275 -3.01 27.78 4.03
CA LEU A 275 -1.95 27.11 3.27
C LEU A 275 -0.58 27.61 3.74
N SER A 276 0.37 26.69 3.97
CA SER A 276 1.74 27.08 4.29
C SER A 276 2.81 26.30 3.56
N PHE A 277 3.99 26.91 3.51
CA PHE A 277 5.22 26.29 3.06
C PHE A 277 6.37 26.91 3.82
N LYS A 278 7.29 26.07 4.30
CA LYS A 278 8.59 26.53 4.75
C LYS A 278 9.67 25.62 4.20
N GLY A 279 10.60 26.16 3.41
CA GLY A 279 11.64 25.34 2.78
C GLY A 279 12.66 26.08 1.92
N LYS A 280 13.55 25.31 1.31
CA LYS A 280 14.59 25.86 0.44
C LYS A 280 14.04 26.25 -0.92
N ARG A 281 14.40 27.43 -1.42
CA ARG A 281 14.21 27.84 -2.80
C ARG A 281 15.49 27.55 -3.58
N TYR A 282 15.40 26.65 -4.56
CA TYR A 282 16.52 26.41 -5.45
C TYR A 282 16.54 27.52 -6.49
N VAL A 283 17.63 28.28 -6.57
CA VAL A 283 17.77 29.32 -7.62
C VAL A 283 18.06 28.67 -8.98
N ILE A 284 18.68 27.49 -8.97
CA ILE A 284 19.04 26.72 -10.17
C ILE A 284 18.70 25.23 -10.02
N GLY A 285 18.63 24.50 -11.14
CA GLY A 285 18.41 23.06 -11.20
C GLY A 285 16.95 22.62 -11.11
N SER A 286 16.70 21.32 -11.16
CA SER A 286 15.35 20.75 -11.13
C SER A 286 14.54 21.19 -9.91
N GLY A 287 13.28 21.59 -10.15
CA GLY A 287 12.38 22.13 -9.12
C GLY A 287 12.62 23.59 -8.76
N SER A 288 13.61 24.28 -9.36
CA SER A 288 13.86 25.71 -9.11
C SER A 288 12.70 26.58 -9.56
N ALA A 289 12.17 26.37 -10.77
CA ALA A 289 11.08 27.17 -11.34
C ALA A 289 9.84 27.17 -10.44
N SER A 290 9.31 25.98 -10.10
CA SER A 290 8.13 25.83 -9.25
C SER A 290 8.35 26.47 -7.86
N ARG A 291 9.53 26.28 -7.26
CA ARG A 291 9.86 26.87 -5.95
C ARG A 291 10.10 28.36 -6.00
N ASN A 292 10.61 28.88 -7.12
CA ASN A 292 10.85 30.29 -7.29
C ASN A 292 9.55 31.08 -7.37
N SER A 293 8.52 30.48 -7.98
CA SER A 293 7.18 31.07 -8.15
C SER A 293 6.32 31.03 -6.88
N LEU A 294 6.68 30.25 -5.85
CA LEU A 294 5.86 30.11 -4.64
C LEU A 294 5.56 31.44 -3.95
N TYR A 295 6.50 32.37 -3.93
CA TYR A 295 6.31 33.67 -3.28
C TYR A 295 5.09 34.46 -3.79
N HIS A 296 4.63 34.21 -5.03
CA HIS A 296 3.45 34.87 -5.59
C HIS A 296 2.15 34.47 -4.89
N LEU A 297 2.14 33.34 -4.18
CA LEU A 297 0.97 32.88 -3.44
C LEU A 297 0.91 33.45 -2.01
N ASP A 298 2.03 33.95 -1.48
CA ASP A 298 2.09 34.48 -0.12
C ASP A 298 1.33 35.81 -0.06
N ASN A 299 0.31 35.86 0.79
CA ASN A 299 -0.52 37.04 0.99
C ASN A 299 -0.37 37.67 2.38
N GLY A 300 0.53 37.14 3.21
CA GLY A 300 0.79 37.61 4.58
C GLY A 300 -0.38 37.48 5.55
N LYS A 301 -1.47 36.76 5.20
CA LYS A 301 -2.69 36.60 6.01
C LYS A 301 -2.93 35.13 6.36
N ASP A 302 -3.54 34.39 5.44
CA ASP A 302 -3.92 32.98 5.58
C ASP A 302 -3.07 32.04 4.72
N ILE A 303 -2.28 32.59 3.78
CA ILE A 303 -1.32 31.85 2.96
C ILE A 303 0.08 32.37 3.25
N LEU A 304 0.91 31.54 3.90
CA LEU A 304 2.21 31.94 4.44
C LEU A 304 3.33 31.07 3.87
N LEU A 305 4.25 31.66 3.11
CA LEU A 305 5.31 30.92 2.42
C LEU A 305 6.69 31.48 2.75
N PHE A 306 7.45 30.72 3.51
CA PHE A 306 8.77 31.08 3.99
C PHE A 306 9.84 30.31 3.22
N THR A 307 10.63 31.01 2.40
CA THR A 307 11.69 30.38 1.62
C THR A 307 13.08 30.79 2.07
N THR A 308 14.08 29.94 1.89
CA THR A 308 15.49 30.30 2.06
C THR A 308 16.28 29.87 0.83
N CYS A 309 17.17 30.73 0.36
CA CYS A 309 18.08 30.37 -0.73
C CYS A 309 19.40 29.75 -0.21
N LYS A 310 19.59 29.63 1.11
CA LYS A 310 20.76 28.99 1.71
C LYS A 310 20.73 27.49 1.40
N HIS A 311 21.56 27.08 0.46
CA HIS A 311 21.62 25.70 -0.01
C HIS A 311 23.06 25.24 -0.38
N GLY A 312 23.60 24.31 0.40
CA GLY A 312 24.97 23.81 0.19
C GLY A 312 25.99 24.92 0.41
N ASP A 313 27.25 24.71 0.05
CA ASP A 313 28.31 25.69 0.34
C ASP A 313 28.35 26.83 -0.69
N ASN A 314 27.94 26.53 -1.92
CA ASN A 314 28.01 27.47 -3.05
C ASN A 314 26.77 28.35 -3.23
N TRP A 315 25.85 28.41 -2.26
CA TRP A 315 24.61 29.19 -2.41
C TRP A 315 24.84 30.68 -2.66
N ARG A 316 25.92 31.23 -2.09
CA ARG A 316 26.31 32.65 -2.29
C ARG A 316 26.63 32.96 -3.75
N ARG A 317 27.11 31.98 -4.52
CA ARG A 317 27.44 32.15 -5.94
C ARG A 317 26.19 32.36 -6.79
N TYR A 318 25.06 31.79 -6.37
CA TYR A 318 23.80 31.80 -7.11
C TYR A 318 22.74 32.65 -6.41
N SER A 319 23.11 33.47 -5.42
CA SER A 319 22.14 34.32 -4.74
C SER A 319 21.65 35.43 -5.65
N ASP A 320 20.33 35.56 -5.77
CA ASP A 320 19.69 36.68 -6.46
C ASP A 320 19.38 37.83 -5.49
N SER A 321 18.77 38.90 -5.99
CA SER A 321 18.38 40.06 -5.19
C SER A 321 17.35 39.75 -4.10
N ARG A 322 16.54 38.68 -4.23
CA ARG A 322 15.50 38.31 -3.25
C ARG A 322 16.03 37.51 -2.08
N CYS A 323 17.19 36.85 -2.24
CA CYS A 323 17.80 36.02 -1.21
C CYS A 323 17.87 36.65 0.19
N ALA A 324 18.19 37.94 0.28
CA ALA A 324 18.29 38.64 1.56
C ALA A 324 16.93 38.68 2.28
N LEU A 325 15.86 39.02 1.55
CA LEU A 325 14.50 39.07 2.07
C LEU A 325 13.97 37.67 2.43
N ASP A 326 14.18 36.69 1.55
CA ASP A 326 13.82 35.28 1.78
C ASP A 326 14.40 34.81 3.13
N ASN A 327 15.71 35.00 3.33
CA ASN A 327 16.40 34.56 4.53
C ASN A 327 15.96 35.30 5.80
N ALA A 328 15.66 36.60 5.73
CA ALA A 328 15.13 37.35 6.85
C ALA A 328 13.76 36.84 7.27
N ARG A 329 12.87 36.57 6.31
CA ARG A 329 11.52 36.05 6.57
C ARG A 329 11.54 34.59 7.05
N TYR A 330 12.49 33.78 6.59
CA TYR A 330 12.58 32.36 6.93
C TYR A 330 12.68 32.11 8.44
N GLY A 331 13.34 32.99 9.19
CA GLY A 331 13.55 32.87 10.64
C GLY A 331 12.35 33.25 11.50
N MET A 332 11.29 33.85 10.92
CA MET A 332 10.20 34.45 11.71
C MET A 332 9.23 33.42 12.33
N TRP A 333 9.20 32.18 11.83
CA TRP A 333 8.25 31.15 12.24
C TRP A 333 8.95 29.85 12.56
N ASP A 334 8.57 29.19 13.65
CA ASP A 334 8.99 27.82 13.90
C ASP A 334 8.30 26.84 12.93
N TYR A 335 9.04 25.80 12.49
CA TYR A 335 8.55 24.88 11.46
C TYR A 335 7.40 24.00 11.95
N ASP A 336 7.54 23.42 13.15
CA ASP A 336 6.55 22.51 13.70
C ASP A 336 5.27 23.26 14.06
N ASN A 337 5.42 24.44 14.67
CA ASN A 337 4.31 25.35 14.95
C ASN A 337 3.55 25.73 13.67
N LEU A 338 4.28 26.07 12.59
CA LEU A 338 3.68 26.38 11.29
C LEU A 338 2.83 25.21 10.76
N LEU A 339 3.36 23.99 10.76
CA LEU A 339 2.62 22.80 10.28
C LEU A 339 1.40 22.49 11.14
N GLN A 340 1.51 22.61 12.47
CA GLN A 340 0.41 22.33 13.41
C GLN A 340 -0.73 23.36 13.30
N ASN A 341 -0.42 24.60 12.92
CA ASN A 341 -1.41 25.67 12.73
C ASN A 341 -1.91 25.80 11.28
N SER A 342 -1.43 24.95 10.36
CA SER A 342 -1.81 24.95 8.94
C SER A 342 -2.84 23.88 8.60
N THR A 343 -3.84 24.24 7.79
CA THR A 343 -4.85 23.31 7.28
C THR A 343 -4.30 22.50 6.11
N PHE A 344 -3.71 23.19 5.14
CA PHE A 344 -3.04 22.63 3.98
C PHE A 344 -1.55 23.00 4.02
N CYS A 345 -0.70 22.09 3.57
CA CYS A 345 0.74 22.30 3.53
C CYS A 345 1.27 21.93 2.15
N LEU A 346 1.97 22.86 1.52
CA LEU A 346 2.51 22.65 0.19
C LEU A 346 3.68 21.68 0.24
N VAL A 347 3.64 20.67 -0.63
CA VAL A 347 4.70 19.69 -0.85
C VAL A 347 5.18 19.83 -2.29
N PRO A 348 5.97 20.89 -2.59
CA PRO A 348 6.51 21.08 -3.93
C PRO A 348 7.67 20.14 -4.17
N ARG A 349 7.86 19.75 -5.43
CA ARG A 349 8.98 18.91 -5.84
C ARG A 349 10.31 19.46 -5.33
N GLY A 350 11.19 18.53 -4.99
CA GLY A 350 12.56 18.84 -4.61
C GLY A 350 13.47 18.85 -5.83
N ARG A 351 14.73 18.49 -5.57
CA ARG A 351 15.68 18.06 -6.61
C ARG A 351 15.21 16.80 -7.34
N ARG A 352 14.43 15.97 -6.64
CA ARG A 352 13.72 14.78 -7.13
C ARG A 352 12.22 14.99 -6.90
N LEU A 353 11.40 14.04 -7.36
CA LEU A 353 9.95 14.13 -7.23
C LEU A 353 9.45 14.11 -5.78
N GLY A 354 10.08 13.32 -4.91
CA GLY A 354 9.71 13.19 -3.49
C GLY A 354 10.32 14.25 -2.58
N SER A 355 9.71 14.44 -1.41
CA SER A 355 10.18 15.36 -0.36
C SER A 355 9.98 14.76 1.03
N TYR A 356 10.97 14.92 1.94
CA TYR A 356 10.83 14.53 3.35
C TYR A 356 9.61 15.19 4.01
N ARG A 357 9.27 16.41 3.57
CA ARG A 357 8.10 17.16 4.03
C ARG A 357 6.81 16.38 3.92
N PHE A 358 6.71 15.47 2.95
CA PHE A 358 5.50 14.67 2.79
C PHE A 358 5.14 13.91 4.08
N LEU A 359 6.13 13.30 4.75
CA LEU A 359 5.87 12.59 6.02
C LEU A 359 5.61 13.55 7.19
N GLU A 360 6.35 14.65 7.27
CA GLU A 360 6.19 15.68 8.32
C GLU A 360 4.78 16.31 8.29
N VAL A 361 4.27 16.57 7.08
CA VAL A 361 2.92 17.12 6.86
C VAL A 361 1.84 16.13 7.29
N LEU A 362 1.99 14.84 6.94
CA LEU A 362 1.10 13.78 7.41
C LEU A 362 1.14 13.64 8.93
N GLN A 363 2.35 13.69 9.51
CA GLN A 363 2.55 13.64 10.96
C GLN A 363 1.83 14.78 11.65
N ALA A 364 1.85 16.00 11.13
CA ALA A 364 1.17 17.16 11.71
C ALA A 364 -0.37 17.11 11.53
N GLY A 365 -0.88 16.22 10.66
CA GLY A 365 -2.29 16.23 10.23
C GLY A 365 -2.65 17.47 9.43
N CYS A 366 -1.65 18.03 8.74
CA CYS A 366 -1.83 19.07 7.73
C CYS A 366 -2.06 18.36 6.39
N ILE A 367 -3.01 18.80 5.58
CA ILE A 367 -3.32 18.11 4.31
C ILE A 367 -2.21 18.43 3.30
N PRO A 368 -1.47 17.43 2.78
CA PRO A 368 -0.46 17.67 1.75
C PRO A 368 -1.12 18.12 0.45
N VAL A 369 -0.69 19.29 -0.02
CA VAL A 369 -0.91 19.75 -1.40
C VAL A 369 0.32 19.39 -2.20
N VAL A 370 0.25 18.33 -2.98
CA VAL A 370 1.36 17.79 -3.75
C VAL A 370 1.52 18.61 -5.03
N LEU A 371 2.62 19.34 -5.14
CA LEU A 371 3.00 20.12 -6.31
C LEU A 371 4.26 19.50 -6.94
N SER A 372 4.08 18.29 -7.48
CA SER A 372 5.14 17.46 -8.05
C SER A 372 4.48 16.55 -9.08
N ASN A 373 4.43 17.01 -10.34
CA ASN A 373 3.79 16.27 -11.41
C ASN A 373 4.47 14.92 -11.59
N ASP A 374 3.68 13.91 -11.95
CA ASP A 374 4.11 12.52 -12.19
C ASP A 374 4.72 11.79 -10.99
N TRP A 375 4.66 12.34 -9.76
CA TRP A 375 5.16 11.63 -8.60
C TRP A 375 4.21 10.51 -8.14
N GLU A 376 4.69 9.27 -8.18
CA GLU A 376 4.02 8.12 -7.56
C GLU A 376 4.20 8.19 -6.04
N LEU A 377 3.13 8.49 -5.31
CA LEU A 377 3.18 8.64 -3.85
C LEU A 377 3.53 7.31 -3.16
N PRO A 378 4.09 7.34 -1.93
CA PRO A 378 4.49 6.14 -1.21
C PRO A 378 3.34 5.13 -1.05
N PHE A 379 3.60 3.87 -1.36
CA PHE A 379 2.63 2.77 -1.25
C PHE A 379 1.29 2.99 -1.98
N SER A 380 1.28 3.77 -3.07
CA SER A 380 0.06 4.10 -3.85
C SER A 380 -0.71 2.87 -4.37
N GLU A 381 -0.06 1.71 -4.50
CA GLU A 381 -0.73 0.45 -4.82
C GLU A 381 -1.81 0.05 -3.78
N VAL A 382 -1.61 0.41 -2.50
CA VAL A 382 -2.52 0.04 -1.41
C VAL A 382 -3.13 1.22 -0.69
N ILE A 383 -2.51 2.41 -0.74
CA ILE A 383 -3.03 3.64 -0.13
C ILE A 383 -3.79 4.46 -1.17
N ASP A 384 -5.06 4.75 -0.89
CA ASP A 384 -5.87 5.67 -1.68
C ASP A 384 -5.61 7.12 -1.24
N TRP A 385 -4.61 7.72 -1.89
CA TRP A 385 -4.19 9.09 -1.60
C TRP A 385 -5.26 10.15 -1.89
N ARG A 386 -6.32 9.85 -2.65
CA ARG A 386 -7.45 10.78 -2.87
C ARG A 386 -8.16 11.13 -1.56
N ARG A 387 -8.03 10.28 -0.54
CA ARG A 387 -8.62 10.47 0.79
C ARG A 387 -7.75 11.32 1.71
N ALA A 388 -6.50 11.61 1.35
CA ALA A 388 -5.54 12.27 2.25
C ALA A 388 -4.73 13.40 1.61
N ALA A 389 -4.61 13.48 0.28
CA ALA A 389 -3.80 14.46 -0.42
C ALA A 389 -4.61 15.22 -1.48
N VAL A 390 -4.16 16.43 -1.81
CA VAL A 390 -4.61 17.23 -2.94
C VAL A 390 -3.48 17.29 -3.95
N TRP A 391 -3.70 16.87 -5.19
CA TRP A 391 -2.72 17.08 -6.26
C TRP A 391 -2.96 18.43 -6.90
N ALA A 392 -1.87 19.16 -7.12
CA ALA A 392 -1.87 20.43 -7.82
C ALA A 392 -0.89 20.35 -8.99
N ASP A 393 -1.32 20.80 -10.16
CA ASP A 393 -0.45 20.89 -11.33
C ASP A 393 0.57 22.02 -11.12
N GLU A 394 1.85 21.73 -11.34
CA GLU A 394 2.92 22.72 -11.30
C GLU A 394 2.64 23.95 -12.19
N ARG A 395 1.91 23.75 -13.29
CA ARG A 395 1.52 24.80 -14.25
C ARG A 395 0.39 25.70 -13.74
N GLN A 396 -0.41 25.22 -12.81
CA GLN A 396 -1.59 25.91 -12.27
C GLN A 396 -1.34 26.48 -10.86
N LEU A 397 -0.08 26.72 -10.51
CA LEU A 397 0.32 27.18 -9.18
C LEU A 397 -0.53 28.36 -8.66
N LEU A 398 -0.80 29.36 -9.51
CA LEU A 398 -1.56 30.56 -9.12
C LEU A 398 -3.03 30.32 -8.81
N GLN A 399 -3.60 29.19 -9.25
CA GLN A 399 -4.99 28.80 -8.94
C GLN A 399 -5.11 28.07 -7.61
N LEU A 400 -3.97 27.69 -7.01
CA LEU A 400 -3.96 26.89 -5.80
C LEU A 400 -4.76 27.50 -4.63
N PRO A 401 -4.71 28.83 -4.36
CA PRO A 401 -5.54 29.45 -3.33
C PRO A 401 -7.04 29.17 -3.51
N ASP A 402 -7.54 29.21 -4.73
CA ASP A 402 -8.95 28.98 -5.02
C ASP A 402 -9.33 27.51 -4.87
N ILE A 403 -8.45 26.61 -5.33
CA ILE A 403 -8.60 25.15 -5.17
C ILE A 403 -8.75 24.79 -3.69
N VAL A 404 -7.82 25.23 -2.82
CA VAL A 404 -7.87 24.84 -1.39
C VAL A 404 -9.02 25.50 -0.62
N ARG A 405 -9.52 26.66 -1.08
CA ARG A 405 -10.70 27.32 -0.51
C ARG A 405 -11.99 26.61 -0.88
N SER A 406 -12.09 26.08 -2.10
CA SER A 406 -13.28 25.37 -2.59
C SER A 406 -13.57 24.03 -1.91
N ILE A 407 -12.56 23.39 -1.30
CA ILE A 407 -12.73 22.11 -0.60
C ILE A 407 -13.63 22.32 0.62
N PRO A 408 -14.76 21.62 0.78
CA PRO A 408 -15.67 21.85 1.90
C PRO A 408 -15.12 21.33 3.23
N ASP A 409 -15.55 21.94 4.34
CA ASP A 409 -15.02 21.66 5.68
C ASP A 409 -15.15 20.19 6.12
N TRP A 410 -16.25 19.51 5.76
CA TRP A 410 -16.42 18.09 6.05
C TRP A 410 -15.32 17.24 5.40
N ARG A 411 -14.89 17.63 4.18
CA ARG A 411 -13.83 16.94 3.46
C ARG A 411 -12.48 17.23 4.07
N VAL A 412 -12.25 18.48 4.51
CA VAL A 412 -11.03 18.87 5.23
C VAL A 412 -10.86 18.03 6.50
N ILE A 413 -11.92 17.86 7.30
CA ILE A 413 -11.88 17.03 8.52
C ILE A 413 -11.50 15.58 8.18
N GLN A 414 -12.16 14.99 7.17
CA GLN A 414 -11.88 13.62 6.75
C GLN A 414 -10.42 13.44 6.29
N MET A 415 -9.92 14.36 5.45
CA MET A 415 -8.56 14.27 4.94
C MET A 415 -7.51 14.41 6.06
N ARG A 416 -7.73 15.31 7.02
CA ARG A 416 -6.83 15.47 8.18
C ARG A 416 -6.80 14.25 9.09
N GLN A 417 -7.97 13.65 9.34
CA GLN A 417 -8.07 12.39 10.09
C GLN A 417 -7.36 11.25 9.34
N GLN A 418 -7.52 11.18 8.02
CA GLN A 418 -6.84 10.20 7.18
C GLN A 418 -5.32 10.39 7.20
N CYS A 419 -4.81 11.62 7.11
CA CYS A 419 -3.38 11.92 7.19
C CYS A 419 -2.75 11.37 8.47
N ARG A 420 -3.36 11.67 9.63
CA ARG A 420 -2.89 11.19 10.93
C ARG A 420 -2.95 9.67 11.05
N PHE A 421 -4.01 9.06 10.54
CA PHE A 421 -4.14 7.60 10.50
C PHE A 421 -3.05 6.96 9.65
N LEU A 422 -2.84 7.43 8.42
CA LEU A 422 -1.82 6.88 7.53
C LEU A 422 -0.42 7.02 8.14
N TYR A 423 -0.13 8.18 8.73
CA TYR A 423 1.14 8.40 9.43
C TYR A 423 1.32 7.42 10.60
N SER A 424 0.35 7.36 11.51
CA SER A 424 0.48 6.53 12.71
C SER A 424 0.54 5.04 12.39
N ALA A 425 -0.24 4.58 11.41
CA ALA A 425 -0.32 3.18 11.01
C ALA A 425 0.90 2.73 10.19
N TYR A 426 1.40 3.56 9.26
CA TYR A 426 2.34 3.11 8.22
C TYR A 426 3.68 3.83 8.22
N PHE A 427 3.74 5.10 8.65
CA PHE A 427 4.92 5.95 8.46
C PHE A 427 5.53 6.47 9.78
N SER A 428 5.09 5.95 10.93
CA SER A 428 5.52 6.42 12.25
C SER A 428 6.95 6.03 12.63
N SER A 429 7.50 5.01 11.97
CA SER A 429 8.85 4.52 12.21
C SER A 429 9.38 3.74 11.01
N VAL A 430 10.70 3.56 10.92
CA VAL A 430 11.33 2.71 9.91
C VAL A 430 10.80 1.27 9.98
N GLN A 431 10.57 0.75 11.19
CA GLN A 431 10.00 -0.58 11.39
C GLN A 431 8.59 -0.70 10.81
N SER A 432 7.74 0.32 10.99
CA SER A 432 6.39 0.34 10.39
C SER A 432 6.47 0.36 8.87
N ILE A 433 7.32 1.22 8.30
CA ILE A 433 7.50 1.38 6.85
C ILE A 433 7.98 0.07 6.21
N VAL A 434 9.02 -0.54 6.79
CA VAL A 434 9.55 -1.83 6.31
C VAL A 434 8.49 -2.93 6.44
N ARG A 435 7.74 -2.97 7.55
CA ARG A 435 6.67 -3.93 7.71
C ARG A 435 5.61 -3.77 6.62
N VAL A 436 5.17 -2.55 6.30
CA VAL A 436 4.24 -2.30 5.18
C VAL A 436 4.81 -2.80 3.86
N THR A 437 6.08 -2.50 3.55
CA THR A 437 6.76 -3.02 2.35
C THR A 437 6.68 -4.54 2.28
N LEU A 438 7.03 -5.25 3.36
CA LEU A 438 7.01 -6.70 3.39
C LEU A 438 5.61 -7.29 3.29
N GLU A 439 4.61 -6.67 3.92
CA GLU A 439 3.21 -7.09 3.85
C GLU A 439 2.62 -6.89 2.44
N ILE A 440 2.96 -5.80 1.75
CA ILE A 440 2.57 -5.59 0.34
C ILE A 440 3.16 -6.70 -0.54
N LEU A 441 4.44 -7.01 -0.36
CA LEU A 441 5.10 -8.09 -1.12
C LEU A 441 4.52 -9.47 -0.80
N ALA A 442 4.22 -9.75 0.46
CA ALA A 442 3.54 -10.96 0.89
C ALA A 442 2.15 -11.07 0.24
N ASP A 443 1.38 -9.98 0.21
CA ASP A 443 0.05 -9.90 -0.40
C ASP A 443 0.08 -10.13 -1.93
N ARG A 444 1.19 -9.80 -2.62
CA ARG A 444 1.37 -10.09 -4.06
C ARG A 444 1.64 -11.58 -4.35
N ILE A 445 2.18 -12.31 -3.37
CA ILE A 445 2.55 -13.72 -3.49
C ILE A 445 1.44 -14.62 -2.95
N ALA A 446 0.70 -14.15 -1.95
CA ALA A 446 -0.42 -14.86 -1.38
C ALA A 446 -1.55 -15.07 -2.39
N TYR A 447 -2.24 -16.22 -2.27
CA TYR A 447 -3.41 -16.52 -3.10
C TYR A 447 -4.58 -15.57 -2.82
N LEU A 448 -4.69 -15.06 -1.60
CA LEU A 448 -5.72 -14.11 -1.19
C LEU A 448 -5.06 -12.78 -0.80
N ARG A 449 -5.13 -11.80 -1.70
CA ARG A 449 -4.71 -10.43 -1.44
C ARG A 449 -5.70 -9.72 -0.50
N ARG A 450 -5.20 -8.94 0.47
CA ARG A 450 -6.07 -8.10 1.30
C ARG A 450 -6.79 -7.06 0.45
N PRO A 451 -8.10 -6.84 0.64
CA PRO A 451 -8.81 -5.75 0.01
C PRO A 451 -8.18 -4.39 0.36
N GLY A 452 -8.14 -3.47 -0.61
CA GLY A 452 -7.63 -2.11 -0.40
C GLY A 452 -8.33 -1.34 0.74
N LEU A 453 -9.55 -1.75 1.11
CA LEU A 453 -10.29 -1.18 2.23
C LEU A 453 -9.55 -1.31 3.57
N PHE A 454 -8.84 -2.42 3.81
CA PHE A 454 -8.08 -2.65 5.03
C PHE A 454 -6.93 -1.66 5.17
N TRP A 455 -6.27 -1.32 4.06
CA TRP A 455 -5.18 -0.36 4.02
C TRP A 455 -5.65 1.08 4.26
N ASN A 456 -6.92 1.39 3.97
CA ASN A 456 -7.44 2.76 3.99
C ASN A 456 -8.43 3.04 5.13
N SER A 457 -8.75 2.05 5.95
CA SER A 457 -9.69 2.16 7.08
C SER A 457 -9.03 1.73 8.38
N ARG A 458 -9.44 2.31 9.51
CA ARG A 458 -8.98 1.89 10.84
C ARG A 458 -9.36 0.41 11.08
N PRO A 459 -8.49 -0.41 11.70
CA PRO A 459 -7.20 -0.05 12.32
C PRO A 459 -6.00 0.02 11.36
N GLY A 460 -6.19 -0.29 10.07
CA GLY A 460 -5.15 -0.32 9.04
C GLY A 460 -4.70 -1.72 8.66
N GLY A 461 -4.02 -1.85 7.51
CA GLY A 461 -3.64 -3.13 6.88
C GLY A 461 -2.63 -3.96 7.69
N LEU A 462 -1.88 -3.32 8.61
CA LEU A 462 -0.96 -4.00 9.52
C LEU A 462 -1.66 -4.64 10.73
N PHE A 463 -2.82 -4.11 11.14
CA PHE A 463 -3.56 -4.55 12.33
C PHE A 463 -4.83 -5.34 11.95
N GLY A 464 -5.32 -5.12 10.72
CA GLY A 464 -6.24 -6.01 10.07
C GLY A 464 -5.52 -7.28 9.63
N GLN A 465 -5.15 -8.14 10.59
CA GLN A 465 -5.02 -9.55 10.24
C GLN A 465 -6.35 -9.93 9.57
N ALA A 466 -6.28 -10.55 8.40
CA ALA A 466 -7.42 -11.20 7.78
C ALA A 466 -7.85 -12.36 8.69
N ALA A 467 -8.46 -12.01 9.82
CA ALA A 467 -9.14 -12.89 10.73
C ALA A 467 -10.37 -13.36 9.97
N VAL A 468 -10.19 -14.42 9.19
CA VAL A 468 -11.29 -15.03 8.46
C VAL A 468 -12.24 -15.58 9.50
N THR A 469 -13.48 -15.11 9.45
CA THR A 469 -14.58 -15.76 10.17
C THR A 469 -15.16 -16.78 9.21
N ALA A 470 -14.89 -18.06 9.46
CA ALA A 470 -15.41 -19.13 8.62
C ALA A 470 -16.84 -19.45 9.07
N VAL A 471 -17.82 -19.35 8.16
CA VAL A 471 -19.19 -19.78 8.42
C VAL A 471 -19.43 -21.09 7.65
N LEU A 472 -19.68 -22.17 8.39
CA LEU A 472 -19.96 -23.49 7.87
C LEU A 472 -21.46 -23.79 8.06
N PHE A 473 -22.15 -24.10 6.97
CA PHE A 473 -23.53 -24.56 7.01
C PHE A 473 -23.56 -26.09 6.87
N CYS A 474 -23.97 -26.80 7.91
CA CYS A 474 -24.23 -28.24 7.81
C CYS A 474 -25.67 -28.48 7.34
N GLY A 475 -25.81 -28.89 6.07
CA GLY A 475 -27.07 -29.34 5.47
C GLY A 475 -27.26 -30.87 5.55
N PRO A 476 -28.31 -31.42 4.90
CA PRO A 476 -28.54 -32.86 4.82
C PRO A 476 -27.33 -33.56 4.17
N GLY A 477 -26.72 -34.53 4.87
CA GLY A 477 -25.50 -35.23 4.44
C GLY A 477 -24.21 -34.80 5.16
N CYS A 478 -24.27 -33.86 6.10
CA CYS A 478 -23.12 -33.48 6.92
C CYS A 478 -22.79 -34.59 7.95
N HIS A 479 -21.69 -35.33 7.73
CA HIS A 479 -21.18 -36.30 8.71
C HIS A 479 -20.13 -35.68 9.63
N ASN A 480 -20.09 -36.11 10.90
CA ASN A 480 -19.14 -35.63 11.90
C ASN A 480 -17.67 -35.74 11.44
N SER A 481 -17.32 -36.81 10.74
CA SER A 481 -15.97 -37.01 10.17
C SER A 481 -15.59 -35.92 9.15
N LEU A 482 -16.56 -35.47 8.35
CA LEU A 482 -16.34 -34.48 7.30
C LEU A 482 -16.18 -33.07 7.88
N LEU A 483 -17.01 -32.70 8.86
CA LEU A 483 -16.85 -31.45 9.60
C LEU A 483 -15.46 -31.39 10.29
N LEU A 484 -15.06 -32.46 10.97
CA LEU A 484 -13.76 -32.52 11.65
C LEU A 484 -12.60 -32.42 10.66
N GLY A 485 -12.73 -32.99 9.45
CA GLY A 485 -11.76 -32.84 8.36
C GLY A 485 -11.62 -31.40 7.89
N VAL A 486 -12.75 -30.71 7.66
CA VAL A 486 -12.75 -29.29 7.25
C VAL A 486 -12.16 -28.40 8.34
N LEU A 487 -12.53 -28.62 9.61
CA LEU A 487 -11.99 -27.85 10.73
C LEU A 487 -10.47 -28.03 10.87
N ARG A 488 -9.95 -29.25 10.69
CA ARG A 488 -8.50 -29.51 10.67
C ARG A 488 -7.80 -28.75 9.55
N SER A 489 -8.38 -28.72 8.36
CA SER A 489 -7.84 -27.98 7.21
C SER A 489 -7.84 -26.47 7.46
N LEU A 490 -8.91 -25.93 8.04
CA LEU A 490 -9.01 -24.51 8.41
C LEU A 490 -7.98 -24.11 9.49
N THR A 491 -7.65 -25.02 10.41
CA THR A 491 -6.62 -24.77 11.43
C THR A 491 -5.19 -25.04 10.97
N GLY A 492 -4.98 -25.87 9.95
CA GLY A 492 -3.66 -26.17 9.40
C GLY A 492 -3.00 -24.96 8.71
N ASN A 493 -3.80 -23.98 8.27
CA ASN A 493 -3.34 -22.77 7.60
C ASN A 493 -2.91 -21.65 8.58
N GLY A 494 -2.01 -21.96 9.52
CA GLY A 494 -1.16 -20.95 10.16
C GLY A 494 -1.87 -19.76 10.83
N GLY A 495 -3.03 -19.97 11.46
CA GLY A 495 -3.65 -18.94 12.32
C GLY A 495 -4.55 -17.90 11.65
N LEU A 496 -4.82 -18.01 10.34
CA LEU A 496 -5.68 -17.08 9.58
C LEU A 496 -7.14 -17.04 10.07
N VAL A 497 -7.67 -18.14 10.61
CA VAL A 497 -9.06 -18.23 11.07
C VAL A 497 -9.17 -17.82 12.55
N ARG A 498 -9.89 -16.72 12.82
CA ARG A 498 -10.09 -16.19 14.18
C ARG A 498 -11.34 -16.76 14.84
N GLN A 499 -12.42 -16.92 14.08
CA GLN A 499 -13.67 -17.48 14.55
C GLN A 499 -14.26 -18.43 13.50
N ILE A 500 -14.90 -19.49 13.97
CA ILE A 500 -15.60 -20.47 13.14
C ILE A 500 -17.04 -20.54 13.67
N PHE A 501 -18.01 -20.22 12.83
CA PHE A 501 -19.42 -20.41 13.12
C PHE A 501 -19.91 -21.63 12.36
N VAL A 502 -20.48 -22.59 13.08
CA VAL A 502 -21.13 -23.76 12.48
C VAL A 502 -22.63 -23.63 12.70
N ALA A 503 -23.38 -23.40 11.62
CA ALA A 503 -24.83 -23.46 11.65
C ALA A 503 -25.25 -24.92 11.42
N TRP A 504 -25.84 -25.54 12.45
CA TRP A 504 -26.26 -26.93 12.44
C TRP A 504 -27.79 -27.01 12.48
N ARG A 505 -28.39 -27.72 11.52
CA ARG A 505 -29.84 -27.93 11.50
C ARG A 505 -30.20 -29.05 12.46
N SER A 506 -31.03 -28.76 13.47
CA SER A 506 -31.34 -29.67 14.58
C SER A 506 -32.09 -30.94 14.15
N SER A 507 -32.74 -30.91 12.99
CA SER A 507 -33.54 -32.02 12.46
C SER A 507 -32.72 -33.11 11.73
N LEU A 508 -31.39 -33.06 11.77
CA LEU A 508 -30.51 -33.99 11.06
C LEU A 508 -29.73 -34.89 12.02
N SER A 509 -29.76 -36.20 11.76
CA SER A 509 -28.81 -37.18 12.30
C SER A 509 -27.59 -37.25 11.38
N PRO A 510 -26.34 -37.31 11.91
CA PRO A 510 -25.97 -37.46 13.32
C PRO A 510 -26.06 -36.15 14.13
N THR A 511 -26.11 -36.27 15.46
CA THR A 511 -26.00 -35.11 16.35
C THR A 511 -24.62 -34.44 16.21
N PRO A 512 -24.53 -33.11 16.40
CA PRO A 512 -23.26 -32.41 16.30
C PRO A 512 -22.23 -32.98 17.30
N PRO A 513 -20.92 -32.98 16.96
CA PRO A 513 -19.87 -33.43 17.87
C PRO A 513 -19.89 -32.61 19.17
N SER A 514 -19.47 -33.22 20.28
CA SER A 514 -19.39 -32.50 21.55
C SER A 514 -18.50 -31.25 21.46
N MET A 515 -18.90 -30.17 22.14
CA MET A 515 -18.10 -28.94 22.19
C MET A 515 -16.69 -29.18 22.77
N SER A 516 -16.50 -30.19 23.62
CA SER A 516 -15.18 -30.59 24.11
C SER A 516 -14.27 -31.15 23.02
N THR A 517 -14.81 -31.96 22.10
CA THR A 517 -14.10 -32.51 20.94
C THR A 517 -13.68 -31.40 19.98
N LEU A 518 -14.58 -30.45 19.74
CA LEU A 518 -14.35 -29.34 18.83
C LEU A 518 -13.35 -28.33 19.41
N ARG A 519 -13.48 -27.96 20.69
CA ARG A 519 -12.51 -27.09 21.38
C ARG A 519 -11.11 -27.71 21.45
N ARG A 520 -10.99 -29.04 21.52
CA ARG A 520 -9.69 -29.72 21.44
C ARG A 520 -9.01 -29.53 20.08
N LEU A 521 -9.77 -29.36 19.00
CA LEU A 521 -9.25 -29.21 17.64
C LEU A 521 -8.97 -27.76 17.26
N VAL A 522 -9.87 -26.84 17.62
CA VAL A 522 -9.80 -25.45 17.13
C VAL A 522 -9.77 -24.41 18.26
N GLY A 523 -9.64 -24.85 19.51
CA GLY A 523 -9.63 -23.99 20.70
C GLY A 523 -10.97 -23.28 20.93
N ASN A 524 -10.91 -22.12 21.58
CA ASN A 524 -12.08 -21.26 21.83
C ASN A 524 -12.58 -20.51 20.58
N LYS A 525 -12.09 -20.87 19.39
CA LYS A 525 -12.41 -20.18 18.13
C LYS A 525 -13.75 -20.61 17.53
N ILE A 526 -14.34 -21.74 17.97
CA ILE A 526 -15.57 -22.28 17.39
C ILE A 526 -16.82 -21.94 18.19
N ARG A 527 -17.89 -21.58 17.48
CA ARG A 527 -19.25 -21.39 18.00
C ARG A 527 -20.22 -22.18 17.12
N ILE A 528 -21.18 -22.86 17.74
CA ILE A 528 -22.22 -23.64 17.03
C ILE A 528 -23.56 -22.98 17.32
N ALA A 529 -24.36 -22.78 16.28
CA ALA A 529 -25.74 -22.35 16.41
C ALA A 529 -26.66 -23.47 15.90
N LEU A 530 -27.64 -23.86 16.72
CA LEU A 530 -28.65 -24.86 16.38
C LEU A 530 -29.86 -24.16 15.76
N SER A 531 -30.29 -24.64 14.60
CA SER A 531 -31.50 -24.18 13.94
C SER A 531 -32.61 -25.20 14.14
N GLU A 532 -33.71 -24.81 14.82
CA GLU A 532 -34.90 -25.64 14.96
C GLU A 532 -35.77 -25.61 13.70
N GLY A 533 -36.07 -26.79 13.17
CA GLY A 533 -37.01 -26.97 12.07
C GLY A 533 -38.43 -27.09 12.59
N GLY A 534 -39.10 -25.97 12.89
CA GLY A 534 -40.53 -25.91 13.15
C GLY A 534 -41.29 -25.39 11.93
N GLY A 535 -41.58 -26.25 10.96
CA GLY A 535 -42.46 -25.93 9.83
C GLY A 535 -43.89 -26.37 10.11
N GLY A 536 -44.71 -25.48 10.66
CA GLY A 536 -46.17 -25.57 10.53
C GLY A 536 -46.63 -25.06 9.13
N PRO A 537 -47.88 -25.29 8.72
CA PRO A 537 -48.37 -24.98 7.36
C PRO A 537 -48.30 -23.50 6.98
N ASP A 538 -48.14 -22.60 7.95
CA ASP A 538 -48.04 -21.17 7.73
C ASP A 538 -46.57 -20.74 7.83
N GLY A 539 -45.99 -20.36 6.69
CA GLY A 539 -44.56 -20.18 6.45
C GLY A 539 -43.84 -19.11 7.28
N ASN A 540 -43.60 -19.37 8.57
CA ASN A 540 -42.74 -18.55 9.41
C ASN A 540 -41.23 -18.81 9.17
N PRO A 541 -40.36 -17.78 9.24
CA PRO A 541 -38.91 -17.91 9.02
C PRO A 541 -38.18 -18.57 10.21
N LEU A 542 -37.01 -19.13 9.91
CA LEU A 542 -36.09 -19.85 10.82
C LEU A 542 -35.74 -18.99 12.06
N SER A 543 -36.11 -19.47 13.25
CA SER A 543 -35.60 -18.96 14.53
C SER A 543 -34.30 -19.70 14.88
N LEU A 544 -33.19 -18.96 14.94
CA LEU A 544 -31.97 -19.39 15.65
C LEU A 544 -32.19 -19.14 17.15
N ILE A 545 -31.90 -20.13 17.98
CA ILE A 545 -32.04 -20.03 19.45
C ILE A 545 -31.14 -18.90 19.98
N GLU A 546 -31.72 -17.96 20.73
CA GLU A 546 -31.01 -16.91 21.48
C GLU A 546 -30.04 -17.53 22.48
N MET A 547 -28.83 -16.97 22.57
CA MET A 547 -27.99 -17.09 23.77
C MET A 547 -28.06 -15.75 24.51
N PRO A 548 -28.11 -15.73 25.85
CA PRO A 548 -28.23 -14.49 26.61
C PRO A 548 -27.01 -13.59 26.30
N ASP A 549 -27.28 -12.31 26.07
CA ASP A 549 -26.35 -11.22 25.74
C ASP A 549 -26.03 -10.94 24.26
N TRP A 550 -27.02 -10.92 23.35
CA TRP A 550 -26.90 -10.14 22.10
C TRP A 550 -28.24 -9.82 21.41
N SER A 551 -28.26 -8.66 20.74
CA SER A 551 -29.35 -8.18 19.88
C SER A 551 -29.30 -8.80 18.48
N LEU A 552 -30.43 -9.33 18.03
CA LEU A 552 -30.63 -10.07 16.78
C LEU A 552 -30.57 -9.16 15.53
N VAL A 553 -29.84 -9.56 14.48
CA VAL A 553 -30.10 -9.08 13.10
C VAL A 553 -31.12 -10.03 12.46
N ARG A 554 -32.32 -9.51 12.20
CA ARG A 554 -33.50 -10.23 11.70
C ARG A 554 -33.37 -10.45 10.18
N ALA A 555 -33.14 -11.68 9.72
CA ALA A 555 -33.22 -12.02 8.30
C ALA A 555 -34.65 -12.52 7.98
N THR A 556 -35.46 -11.69 7.32
CA THR A 556 -36.80 -12.08 6.85
C THR A 556 -36.72 -12.74 5.48
N ARG A 557 -37.38 -13.89 5.34
CA ARG A 557 -37.49 -14.64 4.09
C ARG A 557 -38.67 -14.08 3.29
N ASN A 558 -38.43 -13.52 2.10
CA ASN A 558 -39.54 -13.20 1.19
C ASN A 558 -39.32 -13.92 -0.15
N ARG A 559 -40.07 -15.02 -0.34
CA ARG A 559 -40.13 -15.91 -1.52
C ARG A 559 -38.89 -16.79 -1.83
N PRO A 560 -39.07 -17.92 -2.53
CA PRO A 560 -38.00 -18.92 -2.71
C PRO A 560 -36.92 -18.36 -3.65
N GLY A 561 -35.69 -18.24 -3.14
CA GLY A 561 -34.50 -18.02 -3.98
C GLY A 561 -33.73 -16.72 -3.76
N ARG A 562 -34.13 -15.82 -2.85
CA ARG A 562 -33.30 -14.66 -2.45
C ARG A 562 -33.17 -14.57 -0.94
N TRP A 563 -31.93 -14.53 -0.45
CA TRP A 563 -31.59 -14.12 0.90
C TRP A 563 -31.39 -12.60 0.88
N LEU A 564 -32.09 -11.87 1.75
CA LEU A 564 -31.72 -10.50 2.11
C LEU A 564 -30.62 -10.59 3.16
N SER A 565 -29.47 -9.98 2.85
CA SER A 565 -28.54 -9.42 3.85
C SER A 565 -28.18 -8.01 3.41
#